data_AF-A0A7L2C5J2-F1
#
_entry.id   AF-A0A7L2C5J2-F1
#
_cell.length_a   1.000
_cell.length_b   1.000
_cell.length_c   1.000
_cell.angle_alpha   90.00
_cell.angle_beta   90.00
_cell.angle_gamma   90.00
#
_symmetry.space_group_name_H-M   'P 1'
#
loop_
_entity.id
_entity.type
_entity.pdbx_description
1 polymer ?
#
loop_
_entity_poly.entity_id
_entity_poly.type
_entity_poly.pdbx_seq_one_letter_code
_entity_poly.pdbx_strand_id
1 'polypeptide(L)'
;MGTEHSKNEERRSMVFLRKGPKLPAWEDALLAGREPKSLLKRGLRYVSLSLIMKGMTSTPDFLWGLHEVQKLNLSHNQLVVIPPSLGKLDRLVVLNLGSNCLKCLPKEIGLLRNLKVLFVNMNCLKEVPAELSLCRKLEVLSLSHNCISQLPLSFTDLTSLRKLNLSNNRFVQIPLCIFALRSLDFLHLGSNKLENIAESIQYLVNLQIFIVENNNIRSLPRSLCYISTLELLNADYNAIQTLPDDLYLLHRLRRIAWNPMDKGLHIAHNPLARPLPEVVEGGLDVLFNYLRDKKERN
;
A
#
# COMPACT_ATOMS: atom_id res chain seq x y z
N MET A 1 -18.01 41.43 -82.63
CA MET A 1 -19.36 40.90 -82.88
C MET A 1 -19.50 39.54 -82.20
N GLY A 2 -20.47 39.42 -81.28
CA GLY A 2 -21.00 38.21 -80.61
C GLY A 2 -20.07 37.49 -79.61
N THR A 3 -20.20 37.54 -78.26
CA THR A 3 -21.23 37.00 -77.32
C THR A 3 -21.53 35.51 -77.54
N GLU A 4 -21.49 34.56 -76.59
CA GLU A 4 -21.79 34.59 -75.15
C GLU A 4 -21.50 33.21 -74.47
N HIS A 5 -21.45 33.21 -73.11
CA HIS A 5 -21.80 32.12 -72.16
C HIS A 5 -20.77 31.11 -71.60
N SER A 6 -20.36 31.40 -70.34
CA SER A 6 -20.43 30.58 -69.10
C SER A 6 -20.08 29.07 -69.14
N LYS A 7 -19.08 28.65 -68.33
CA LYS A 7 -19.14 27.45 -67.47
C LYS A 7 -17.88 27.26 -66.59
N ASN A 8 -18.12 26.95 -65.31
CA ASN A 8 -17.28 26.23 -64.34
C ASN A 8 -16.07 26.91 -63.67
N GLU A 9 -16.36 27.73 -62.65
CA GLU A 9 -15.52 27.83 -61.44
C GLU A 9 -16.18 27.07 -60.28
N GLU A 10 -16.06 25.74 -60.28
CA GLU A 10 -16.28 24.92 -59.08
C GLU A 10 -15.27 23.78 -59.12
N ARG A 11 -14.25 23.83 -58.25
CA ARG A 11 -13.65 22.68 -57.54
C ARG A 11 -12.34 23.09 -56.86
N ARG A 12 -12.40 23.19 -55.53
CA ARG A 12 -11.54 22.46 -54.54
C ARG A 12 -11.46 23.21 -53.22
N SER A 13 -12.57 23.22 -52.49
CA SER A 13 -12.54 23.20 -51.03
C SER A 13 -12.39 21.75 -50.57
N MET A 14 -11.17 21.33 -50.22
CA MET A 14 -10.97 20.14 -49.39
C MET A 14 -10.11 20.52 -48.20
N VAL A 15 -10.81 20.69 -47.09
CA VAL A 15 -10.27 20.86 -45.74
C VAL A 15 -9.47 19.60 -45.39
N PHE A 16 -8.15 19.73 -45.24
CA PHE A 16 -7.32 18.72 -44.60
C PHE A 16 -7.65 18.68 -43.11
N LEU A 17 -8.52 17.77 -42.69
CA LEU A 17 -8.62 17.37 -41.29
C LEU A 17 -7.32 16.67 -40.89
N ARG A 18 -6.52 17.35 -40.06
CA ARG A 18 -5.33 16.80 -39.39
C ARG A 18 -5.73 15.55 -38.61
N LYS A 19 -5.20 14.39 -39.03
CA LYS A 19 -5.24 13.17 -38.22
C LYS A 19 -4.52 13.47 -36.90
N GLY A 20 -5.23 13.34 -35.78
CA GLY A 20 -4.64 13.40 -34.44
C GLY A 20 -3.55 12.34 -34.24
N PRO A 21 -2.76 12.44 -33.16
CA PRO A 21 -1.72 11.46 -32.87
C PRO A 21 -2.32 10.04 -32.84
N LYS A 22 -1.67 9.08 -33.49
CA LYS A 22 -2.06 7.67 -33.44
C LYS A 22 -2.11 7.23 -31.98
N LEU A 23 -3.24 6.68 -31.57
CA LEU A 23 -3.41 6.13 -30.22
C LEU A 23 -2.43 4.97 -30.02
N PRO A 24 -1.96 4.71 -28.78
CA PRO A 24 -1.17 3.54 -28.47
C PRO A 24 -1.89 2.25 -28.90
N ALA A 25 -1.14 1.24 -29.38
CA ALA A 25 -1.72 0.00 -29.91
C ALA A 25 -2.63 -0.74 -28.90
N TRP A 26 -2.38 -0.61 -27.60
CA TRP A 26 -3.24 -1.18 -26.57
C TRP A 26 -4.60 -0.48 -26.47
N GLU A 27 -4.69 0.81 -26.83
CA GLU A 27 -5.91 1.61 -26.76
C GLU A 27 -6.85 1.29 -27.92
N ASP A 28 -6.31 1.17 -29.14
CA ASP A 28 -7.05 0.70 -30.32
C ASP A 28 -7.61 -0.71 -30.09
N ALA A 29 -6.81 -1.61 -29.50
CA ALA A 29 -7.24 -2.96 -29.15
C ALA A 29 -8.29 -2.99 -28.03
N LEU A 30 -8.22 -2.06 -27.08
CA LEU A 30 -9.13 -1.99 -25.95
C LEU A 30 -10.52 -1.52 -26.38
N LEU A 31 -10.56 -0.50 -27.25
CA LEU A 31 -11.82 0.08 -27.69
C LEU A 31 -12.42 -0.72 -28.84
N ALA A 32 -11.67 -1.15 -29.86
CA ALA A 32 -12.17 -1.96 -30.98
C ALA A 32 -13.58 -1.55 -31.48
N GLY A 33 -13.87 -0.24 -31.53
CA GLY A 33 -15.17 0.33 -31.93
C GLY A 33 -16.28 0.34 -30.87
N ARG A 34 -16.00 -0.08 -29.62
CA ARG A 34 -16.93 -0.06 -28.49
C ARG A 34 -16.87 1.26 -27.73
N GLU A 35 -18.00 1.67 -27.18
CA GLU A 35 -18.03 2.80 -26.26
C GLU A 35 -17.26 2.46 -24.96
N PRO A 36 -16.48 3.40 -24.40
CA PRO A 36 -15.75 3.19 -23.15
C PRO A 36 -16.60 2.65 -21.98
N LYS A 37 -17.86 3.10 -21.89
CA LYS A 37 -18.79 2.66 -20.84
C LYS A 37 -19.12 1.17 -20.92
N SER A 38 -19.00 0.55 -22.09
CA SER A 38 -19.23 -0.90 -22.26
C SER A 38 -18.17 -1.76 -21.57
N LEU A 39 -17.00 -1.18 -21.23
CA LEU A 39 -15.94 -1.87 -20.48
C LEU A 39 -16.28 -2.01 -18.99
N LEU A 40 -17.31 -1.30 -18.51
CA LEU A 40 -17.72 -1.30 -17.12
C LEU A 40 -18.47 -2.58 -16.77
N LYS A 41 -18.00 -3.28 -15.73
CA LYS A 41 -18.73 -4.37 -15.11
C LYS A 41 -19.61 -3.82 -14.00
N ARG A 42 -20.92 -3.86 -14.19
CA ARG A 42 -21.93 -3.46 -13.21
C ARG A 42 -22.29 -4.66 -12.33
N GLY A 43 -21.68 -4.75 -11.15
CA GLY A 43 -22.03 -5.75 -10.14
C GLY A 43 -23.14 -5.24 -9.21
N LEU A 44 -23.67 -6.15 -8.38
CA LEU A 44 -24.74 -5.84 -7.41
C LEU A 44 -24.39 -4.72 -6.42
N ARG A 45 -23.10 -4.54 -6.10
CA ARG A 45 -22.62 -3.54 -5.14
C ARG A 45 -21.77 -2.43 -5.74
N TYR A 46 -21.07 -2.71 -6.84
CA TYR A 46 -20.10 -1.77 -7.40
C TYR A 46 -20.05 -1.80 -8.92
N VAL A 47 -19.77 -0.64 -9.49
CA VAL A 47 -19.33 -0.51 -10.89
C VAL A 47 -17.81 -0.60 -10.92
N SER A 48 -17.28 -1.50 -11.74
CA SER A 48 -15.85 -1.78 -11.80
C SER A 48 -15.29 -1.72 -13.21
N LEU A 49 -14.06 -1.24 -13.32
CA LEU A 49 -13.25 -1.30 -14.53
C LEU A 49 -11.91 -1.94 -14.19
N SER A 50 -11.50 -2.90 -15.02
CA SER A 50 -10.22 -3.59 -14.85
C SER A 50 -9.47 -3.62 -16.17
N LEU A 51 -8.32 -2.95 -16.19
CA LEU A 51 -7.38 -2.87 -17.30
C LEU A 51 -6.03 -3.49 -16.90
N ILE A 52 -6.09 -4.67 -16.28
CA ILE A 52 -4.91 -5.43 -15.84
C ILE A 52 -4.14 -6.00 -17.03
N MET A 53 -2.80 -6.00 -16.97
CA MET A 53 -1.93 -6.66 -17.97
C MET A 53 -2.21 -6.23 -19.41
N LYS A 54 -2.33 -4.92 -19.63
CA LYS A 54 -2.56 -4.33 -20.96
C LYS A 54 -1.30 -3.72 -21.58
N GLY A 55 -0.18 -3.71 -20.85
CA GLY A 55 1.07 -3.11 -21.31
C GLY A 55 0.97 -1.58 -21.43
N MET A 56 0.05 -0.96 -20.69
CA MET A 56 -0.16 0.49 -20.75
C MET A 56 1.04 1.24 -20.18
N THR A 57 1.61 2.16 -20.95
CA THR A 57 2.64 3.11 -20.48
C THR A 57 2.03 4.41 -19.99
N SER A 58 0.83 4.75 -20.48
CA SER A 58 -0.03 5.85 -20.04
C SER A 58 -1.48 5.37 -19.93
N THR A 59 -2.28 6.08 -19.15
CA THR A 59 -3.73 5.84 -19.07
C THR A 59 -4.47 6.56 -20.20
N PRO A 60 -5.56 6.01 -20.75
CA PRO A 60 -6.33 6.69 -21.80
C PRO A 60 -7.19 7.81 -21.20
N ASP A 61 -7.41 8.89 -21.95
CA ASP A 61 -8.15 10.06 -21.44
C ASP A 61 -9.61 9.74 -21.10
N PHE A 62 -10.24 8.84 -21.86
CA PHE A 62 -11.64 8.45 -21.61
C PHE A 62 -11.85 7.87 -20.20
N LEU A 63 -10.80 7.26 -19.62
CA LEU A 63 -10.86 6.60 -18.31
C LEU A 63 -11.39 7.55 -17.24
N TRP A 64 -10.97 8.82 -17.31
CA TRP A 64 -11.28 9.84 -16.33
C TRP A 64 -12.66 10.47 -16.50
N GLY A 65 -13.37 10.13 -17.57
CA GLY A 65 -14.78 10.48 -17.78
C GLY A 65 -15.76 9.44 -17.24
N LEU A 66 -15.28 8.30 -16.72
CA LEU A 66 -16.12 7.21 -16.20
C LEU A 66 -16.47 7.45 -14.71
N HIS A 67 -17.17 8.55 -14.42
CA HIS A 67 -17.49 9.00 -13.06
C HIS A 67 -18.26 7.98 -12.21
N GLU A 68 -18.95 7.02 -12.84
CA GLU A 68 -19.65 5.95 -12.12
C GLU A 68 -18.73 4.85 -11.55
N VAL A 69 -17.44 4.81 -11.93
CA VAL A 69 -16.50 3.77 -11.49
C VAL A 69 -16.23 3.88 -9.99
N GLN A 70 -16.44 2.76 -9.30
CA GLN A 70 -16.19 2.62 -7.87
C GLN A 70 -15.00 1.71 -7.58
N LYS A 71 -14.66 0.80 -8.50
CA LYS A 71 -13.46 -0.03 -8.41
C LYS A 71 -12.65 0.06 -9.69
N LEU A 72 -11.46 0.61 -9.62
CA LEU A 72 -10.55 0.74 -10.75
C LEU A 72 -9.30 -0.09 -10.51
N ASN A 73 -9.03 -1.02 -11.42
CA ASN A 73 -7.81 -1.82 -11.40
C ASN A 73 -6.97 -1.53 -12.65
N LEU A 74 -5.81 -0.91 -12.46
CA LEU A 74 -4.79 -0.62 -13.46
C LEU A 74 -3.48 -1.38 -13.17
N SER A 75 -3.53 -2.42 -12.34
CA SER A 75 -2.33 -3.17 -11.93
C SER A 75 -1.67 -3.94 -13.08
N HIS A 76 -0.41 -4.29 -12.88
CA HIS A 76 0.41 -5.05 -13.85
C HIS A 76 0.45 -4.38 -15.23
N ASN A 77 0.76 -3.09 -15.25
CA ASN A 77 1.04 -2.34 -16.48
C ASN A 77 2.43 -1.70 -16.36
N GLN A 78 2.72 -0.71 -17.19
CA GLN A 78 4.00 0.02 -17.24
C GLN A 78 3.76 1.52 -17.01
N LEU A 79 2.71 1.87 -16.25
CA LEU A 79 2.32 3.26 -16.03
C LEU A 79 3.41 4.00 -15.27
N VAL A 80 3.84 5.14 -15.81
CA VAL A 80 4.87 5.99 -15.19
C VAL A 80 4.26 7.13 -14.36
N VAL A 81 3.05 7.56 -14.73
CA VAL A 81 2.33 8.64 -14.08
C VAL A 81 0.83 8.35 -14.07
N ILE A 82 0.15 8.82 -13.03
CA ILE A 82 -1.31 8.95 -13.01
C ILE A 82 -1.65 10.44 -13.08
N PRO A 83 -2.46 10.89 -14.07
CA PRO A 83 -2.75 12.30 -14.25
C PRO A 83 -3.65 12.84 -13.12
N PRO A 84 -3.63 14.18 -12.89
CA PRO A 84 -4.54 14.87 -11.97
C PRO A 84 -6.03 14.55 -12.18
N SER A 85 -6.40 14.20 -13.42
CA SER A 85 -7.76 13.78 -13.77
C SER A 85 -8.28 12.58 -12.98
N LEU A 86 -7.41 11.83 -12.28
CA LEU A 86 -7.80 10.84 -11.27
C LEU A 86 -8.83 11.39 -10.28
N GLY A 87 -8.67 12.65 -9.85
CA GLY A 87 -9.54 13.30 -8.88
C GLY A 87 -11.00 13.45 -9.33
N LYS A 88 -11.28 13.26 -10.63
CA LYS A 88 -12.65 13.27 -11.19
C LYS A 88 -13.46 12.02 -10.85
N LEU A 89 -12.80 10.94 -10.41
CA LEU A 89 -13.42 9.67 -10.06
C LEU A 89 -13.79 9.63 -8.57
N ASP A 90 -14.53 10.63 -8.10
CA ASP A 90 -14.90 10.87 -6.70
C ASP A 90 -15.72 9.73 -6.03
N ARG A 91 -16.32 8.85 -6.84
CA ARG A 91 -17.01 7.63 -6.40
C ARG A 91 -16.08 6.44 -6.15
N LEU A 92 -14.79 6.56 -6.42
CA LEU A 92 -13.84 5.47 -6.20
C LEU A 92 -13.81 5.03 -4.73
N VAL A 93 -13.93 3.73 -4.56
CA VAL A 93 -13.84 2.99 -3.29
C VAL A 93 -12.59 2.13 -3.26
N VAL A 94 -12.22 1.53 -4.40
CA VAL A 94 -11.02 0.70 -4.54
C VAL A 94 -10.21 1.18 -5.75
N LEU A 95 -8.95 1.50 -5.50
CA LEU A 95 -7.99 1.84 -6.55
C LEU A 95 -6.78 0.91 -6.45
N ASN A 96 -6.51 0.14 -7.50
CA ASN A 96 -5.35 -0.72 -7.60
C ASN A 96 -4.41 -0.24 -8.73
N LEU A 97 -3.25 0.24 -8.34
CA LEU A 97 -2.14 0.71 -9.18
C LEU A 97 -0.89 -0.17 -9.03
N GLY A 98 -1.01 -1.33 -8.39
CA GLY A 98 0.15 -2.17 -8.06
C GLY A 98 0.85 -2.73 -9.29
N SER A 99 2.14 -3.02 -9.20
CA SER A 99 2.97 -3.53 -10.32
C SER A 99 2.93 -2.60 -11.53
N ASN A 100 3.45 -1.38 -11.35
CA ASN A 100 3.63 -0.35 -12.38
C ASN A 100 5.01 0.31 -12.20
N CYS A 101 5.26 1.42 -12.90
CA CYS A 101 6.51 2.17 -12.86
C CYS A 101 6.31 3.58 -12.26
N LEU A 102 5.31 3.77 -11.39
CA LEU A 102 4.93 5.09 -10.88
C LEU A 102 6.04 5.69 -10.02
N LYS A 103 6.42 6.94 -10.32
CA LYS A 103 7.42 7.69 -9.55
C LYS A 103 6.81 8.57 -8.46
N CYS A 104 5.58 9.02 -8.67
CA CYS A 104 4.79 9.81 -7.73
C CYS A 104 3.30 9.48 -7.89
N LEU A 105 2.50 9.88 -6.89
CA LEU A 105 1.05 9.96 -6.98
C LEU A 105 0.62 11.43 -7.15
N PRO A 106 -0.42 11.73 -7.93
CA PRO A 106 -0.95 13.09 -8.03
C PRO A 106 -1.59 13.53 -6.70
N LYS A 107 -1.47 14.80 -6.34
CA LYS A 107 -2.11 15.38 -5.14
C LYS A 107 -3.63 15.23 -5.16
N GLU A 108 -4.22 15.15 -6.35
CA GLU A 108 -5.65 14.95 -6.59
C GLU A 108 -6.15 13.60 -6.07
N ILE A 109 -5.27 12.67 -5.67
CA ILE A 109 -5.68 11.49 -4.89
C ILE A 109 -6.49 11.88 -3.65
N GLY A 110 -6.21 13.04 -3.03
CA GLY A 110 -6.96 13.56 -1.90
C GLY A 110 -8.41 13.97 -2.21
N LEU A 111 -8.80 14.02 -3.48
CA LEU A 111 -10.19 14.25 -3.91
C LEU A 111 -11.04 12.97 -3.83
N LEU A 112 -10.42 11.79 -3.72
CA LEU A 112 -11.12 10.50 -3.66
C LEU A 112 -11.68 10.23 -2.25
N ARG A 113 -12.62 11.06 -1.78
CA ARG A 113 -13.14 11.02 -0.39
C ARG A 113 -13.86 9.72 0.00
N ASN A 114 -14.22 8.89 -0.98
CA ASN A 114 -14.84 7.58 -0.77
C ASN A 114 -13.85 6.41 -0.78
N LEU A 115 -12.57 6.67 -1.02
CA LEU A 115 -11.55 5.64 -1.15
C LEU A 115 -11.36 4.89 0.16
N LYS A 116 -11.51 3.57 0.11
CA LYS A 116 -11.33 2.64 1.23
C LYS A 116 -10.10 1.77 1.08
N VAL A 117 -9.73 1.44 -0.15
CA VAL A 117 -8.62 0.53 -0.44
C VAL A 117 -7.75 1.14 -1.54
N LEU A 118 -6.47 1.31 -1.23
CA LEU A 118 -5.46 1.80 -2.15
C LEU A 118 -4.27 0.84 -2.20
N PHE A 119 -4.04 0.25 -3.36
CA PHE A 119 -2.85 -0.57 -3.65
C PHE A 119 -1.94 0.19 -4.60
N VAL A 120 -0.72 0.49 -4.16
CA VAL A 120 0.35 1.12 -4.97
C VAL A 120 1.67 0.37 -4.80
N ASN A 121 1.58 -0.91 -4.43
CA ASN A 121 2.73 -1.77 -4.23
C ASN A 121 3.48 -2.05 -5.54
N MET A 122 4.76 -2.38 -5.47
CA MET A 122 5.60 -2.68 -6.63
C MET A 122 5.60 -1.53 -7.65
N ASN A 123 6.08 -0.38 -7.20
CA ASN A 123 6.26 0.85 -7.99
C ASN A 123 7.62 1.48 -7.63
N CYS A 124 7.86 2.70 -8.08
CA CYS A 124 9.11 3.44 -7.87
C CYS A 124 8.91 4.71 -7.02
N LEU A 125 7.90 4.73 -6.14
CA LEU A 125 7.59 5.90 -5.33
C LEU A 125 8.72 6.23 -4.37
N LYS A 126 9.16 7.48 -4.35
CA LYS A 126 10.09 8.00 -3.32
C LYS A 126 9.37 8.67 -2.17
N GLU A 127 8.18 9.18 -2.43
CA GLU A 127 7.34 9.92 -1.49
C GLU A 127 5.86 9.63 -1.78
N VAL A 128 5.01 10.03 -0.84
CA VAL A 128 3.55 9.94 -0.96
C VAL A 128 2.98 11.34 -0.69
N PRO A 129 2.05 11.85 -1.51
CA PRO A 129 1.49 13.19 -1.33
C PRO A 129 0.77 13.31 0.02
N ALA A 130 0.95 14.45 0.69
CA ALA A 130 0.30 14.74 1.98
C ALA A 130 -1.24 14.72 1.86
N GLU A 131 -1.77 15.07 0.68
CA GLU A 131 -3.18 15.09 0.34
C GLU A 131 -3.85 13.72 0.42
N LEU A 132 -3.10 12.61 0.41
CA LEU A 132 -3.68 11.29 0.65
C LEU A 132 -4.37 11.23 2.02
N SER A 133 -3.94 12.03 3.00
CA SER A 133 -4.59 12.12 4.32
C SER A 133 -6.05 12.60 4.27
N LEU A 134 -6.47 13.25 3.17
CA LEU A 134 -7.85 13.67 2.95
C LEU A 134 -8.80 12.50 2.69
N CYS A 135 -8.27 11.32 2.33
CA CYS A 135 -9.01 10.08 2.17
C CYS A 135 -9.31 9.44 3.53
N ARG A 136 -10.06 10.12 4.40
CA ARG A 136 -10.30 9.69 5.80
C ARG A 136 -11.04 8.36 5.95
N LYS A 137 -11.67 7.86 4.88
CA LYS A 137 -12.33 6.54 4.82
C LYS A 137 -11.36 5.41 4.43
N LEU A 138 -10.08 5.69 4.21
CA LEU A 138 -9.10 4.70 3.80
C LEU A 138 -8.88 3.69 4.94
N GLU A 139 -9.15 2.42 4.65
CA GLU A 139 -9.07 1.30 5.59
C GLU A 139 -7.83 0.43 5.29
N VAL A 140 -7.43 0.33 4.02
CA VAL A 140 -6.31 -0.50 3.55
C VAL A 140 -5.41 0.32 2.64
N LEU A 141 -4.12 0.39 2.99
CA LEU A 141 -3.09 1.03 2.21
C LEU A 141 -1.88 0.10 2.06
N SER A 142 -1.56 -0.24 0.81
CA SER A 142 -0.32 -0.95 0.48
C SER A 142 0.60 -0.09 -0.36
N LEU A 143 1.78 0.18 0.18
CA LEU A 143 2.88 0.91 -0.45
C LEU A 143 4.15 0.03 -0.52
N SER A 144 4.00 -1.28 -0.38
CA SER A 144 5.15 -2.19 -0.35
C SER A 144 5.93 -2.21 -1.66
N HIS A 145 7.22 -2.57 -1.62
CA HIS A 145 8.09 -2.59 -2.80
C HIS A 145 8.09 -1.24 -3.53
N ASN A 146 8.52 -0.20 -2.81
CA ASN A 146 8.76 1.14 -3.33
C ASN A 146 10.13 1.64 -2.83
N CYS A 147 10.39 2.93 -2.96
CA CYS A 147 11.63 3.59 -2.52
C CYS A 147 11.36 4.64 -1.42
N ILE A 148 10.29 4.48 -0.63
CA ILE A 148 9.84 5.47 0.34
C ILE A 148 10.72 5.40 1.59
N SER A 149 11.15 6.57 2.08
CA SER A 149 11.92 6.69 3.33
C SER A 149 11.18 7.42 4.46
N GLN A 150 10.12 8.15 4.13
CA GLN A 150 9.33 8.95 5.07
C GLN A 150 7.86 8.97 4.67
N LEU A 151 6.98 9.24 5.64
CA LEU A 151 5.56 9.53 5.40
C LEU A 151 5.22 10.94 5.87
N PRO A 152 4.29 11.65 5.21
CA PRO A 152 3.82 12.95 5.67
C PRO A 152 3.24 12.86 7.09
N LEU A 153 3.48 13.89 7.91
CA LEU A 153 2.88 13.98 9.25
C LEU A 153 1.35 14.01 9.20
N SER A 154 0.76 14.54 8.12
CA SER A 154 -0.69 14.58 7.92
C SER A 154 -1.36 13.20 7.91
N PHE A 155 -0.60 12.10 7.77
CA PHE A 155 -1.14 10.75 7.85
C PHE A 155 -1.79 10.44 9.19
N THR A 156 -1.55 11.23 10.24
CA THR A 156 -2.32 11.17 11.50
C THR A 156 -3.83 11.27 11.28
N ASP A 157 -4.29 11.89 10.17
CA ASP A 157 -5.71 12.04 9.84
C ASP A 157 -6.36 10.77 9.28
N LEU A 158 -5.58 9.74 8.90
CA LEU A 158 -6.06 8.47 8.37
C LEU A 158 -6.61 7.55 9.48
N THR A 159 -7.48 8.10 10.32
CA THR A 159 -8.01 7.47 11.54
C THR A 159 -8.81 6.18 11.30
N SER A 160 -9.30 5.95 10.07
CA SER A 160 -9.97 4.69 9.67
C SER A 160 -9.01 3.59 9.21
N LEU A 161 -7.70 3.87 9.10
CA LEU A 161 -6.74 2.93 8.53
C LEU A 161 -6.56 1.73 9.47
N ARG A 162 -6.80 0.54 8.93
CA ARG A 162 -6.69 -0.74 9.64
C ARG A 162 -5.48 -1.54 9.20
N LYS A 163 -5.17 -1.51 7.90
CA LYS A 163 -4.09 -2.30 7.32
C LYS A 163 -3.12 -1.40 6.57
N LEU A 164 -1.87 -1.39 7.04
CA LEU A 164 -0.78 -0.64 6.43
C LEU A 164 0.37 -1.56 6.09
N ASN A 165 0.69 -1.66 4.80
CA ASN A 165 1.88 -2.37 4.32
C ASN A 165 2.90 -1.39 3.74
N LEU A 166 4.05 -1.31 4.40
CA LEU A 166 5.22 -0.50 4.07
C LEU A 166 6.47 -1.36 3.85
N SER A 167 6.33 -2.67 3.72
CA SER A 167 7.46 -3.58 3.53
C SER A 167 8.25 -3.29 2.25
N ASN A 168 9.52 -3.67 2.21
CA ASN A 168 10.39 -3.47 1.04
C ASN A 168 10.45 -1.99 0.62
N ASN A 169 10.85 -1.14 1.57
CA ASN A 169 11.04 0.30 1.38
C ASN A 169 12.41 0.71 1.98
N ARG A 170 12.58 1.97 2.38
CA ARG A 170 13.84 2.54 2.87
C ARG A 170 13.69 3.22 4.23
N PHE A 171 12.71 2.79 5.04
CA PHE A 171 12.50 3.37 6.37
C PHE A 171 13.64 2.99 7.31
N VAL A 172 14.24 3.99 7.96
CA VAL A 172 15.26 3.81 9.01
C VAL A 172 14.63 3.81 10.41
N GLN A 173 13.44 4.39 10.52
CA GLN A 173 12.61 4.40 11.73
C GLN A 173 11.13 4.31 11.34
N ILE A 174 10.30 3.87 12.28
CA ILE A 174 8.84 3.91 12.12
C ILE A 174 8.39 5.38 12.14
N PRO A 175 7.73 5.90 11.09
CA PRO A 175 7.26 7.28 11.07
C PRO A 175 6.32 7.62 12.23
N LEU A 176 6.52 8.78 12.86
CA LEU A 176 5.76 9.19 14.05
C LEU A 176 4.24 9.21 13.83
N CYS A 177 3.79 9.56 12.63
CA CYS A 177 2.36 9.59 12.29
C CYS A 177 1.69 8.21 12.42
N ILE A 178 2.43 7.11 12.28
CA ILE A 178 1.88 5.76 12.43
C ILE A 178 1.35 5.53 13.84
N PHE A 179 2.03 6.04 14.88
CA PHE A 179 1.63 5.85 16.28
C PHE A 179 0.30 6.55 16.63
N ALA A 180 -0.19 7.46 15.79
CA ALA A 180 -1.51 8.06 15.94
C ALA A 180 -2.65 7.19 15.38
N LEU A 181 -2.33 6.17 14.58
CA LEU A 181 -3.31 5.34 13.86
C LEU A 181 -3.84 4.21 14.73
N ARG A 182 -4.62 4.57 15.77
CA ARG A 182 -5.12 3.62 16.78
C ARG A 182 -6.03 2.51 16.22
N SER A 183 -6.58 2.69 15.03
CA SER A 183 -7.41 1.68 14.34
C SER A 183 -6.61 0.59 13.62
N LEU A 184 -5.28 0.71 13.55
CA LEU A 184 -4.43 -0.29 12.89
C LEU A 184 -4.53 -1.64 13.62
N ASP A 185 -4.86 -2.67 12.85
CA ASP A 185 -4.78 -4.08 13.27
C ASP A 185 -3.66 -4.84 12.55
N PHE A 186 -3.18 -4.32 11.43
CA PHE A 186 -2.10 -4.91 10.64
C PHE A 186 -1.08 -3.83 10.25
N LEU A 187 0.17 -4.05 10.64
CA LEU A 187 1.31 -3.22 10.25
C LEU A 187 2.46 -4.11 9.77
N HIS A 188 2.84 -3.94 8.49
CA HIS A 188 3.97 -4.64 7.89
C HIS A 188 5.05 -3.65 7.47
N LEU A 189 6.23 -3.80 8.05
CA LEU A 189 7.42 -2.97 7.88
C LEU A 189 8.66 -3.82 7.55
N GLY A 190 8.47 -5.07 7.14
CA GLY A 190 9.54 -5.99 6.79
C GLY A 190 10.45 -5.50 5.66
N SER A 191 11.69 -5.97 5.60
CA SER A 191 12.65 -5.59 4.55
C SER A 191 12.81 -4.07 4.43
N ASN A 192 13.08 -3.41 5.55
CA ASN A 192 13.43 -1.99 5.63
C ASN A 192 14.84 -1.84 6.24
N LYS A 193 15.14 -0.70 6.85
CA LYS A 193 16.42 -0.43 7.53
C LYS A 193 16.19 -0.01 8.99
N LEU A 194 15.11 -0.51 9.61
CA LEU A 194 14.75 -0.13 10.96
C LEU A 194 15.83 -0.60 11.94
N GLU A 195 16.34 0.30 12.77
CA GLU A 195 17.33 -0.04 13.80
C GLU A 195 16.70 -0.24 15.19
N ASN A 196 15.56 0.41 15.43
CA ASN A 196 14.87 0.41 16.71
C ASN A 196 13.35 0.54 16.50
N ILE A 197 12.58 0.12 17.51
CA ILE A 197 11.13 0.38 17.60
C ILE A 197 10.94 1.34 18.78
N ALA A 198 10.26 2.47 18.55
CA ALA A 198 10.02 3.47 19.59
C ALA A 198 8.98 2.99 20.62
N GLU A 199 9.10 3.46 21.86
CA GLU A 199 8.17 3.11 22.95
C GLU A 199 6.72 3.54 22.66
N SER A 200 6.52 4.51 21.76
CA SER A 200 5.21 4.93 21.26
C SER A 200 4.41 3.82 20.57
N ILE A 201 5.02 2.67 20.27
CA ILE A 201 4.32 1.51 19.69
C ILE A 201 3.12 1.06 20.54
N GLN A 202 3.15 1.26 21.87
CA GLN A 202 2.02 0.96 22.77
C GLN A 202 0.72 1.67 22.41
N TYR A 203 0.78 2.78 21.66
CA TYR A 203 -0.44 3.50 21.26
C TYR A 203 -1.24 2.77 20.17
N LEU A 204 -0.65 1.76 19.51
CA LEU A 204 -1.33 0.89 18.54
C LEU A 204 -2.13 -0.21 19.25
N VAL A 205 -3.06 0.20 20.11
CA VAL A 205 -3.79 -0.68 21.05
C VAL A 205 -4.66 -1.76 20.39
N ASN A 206 -4.96 -1.63 19.08
CA ASN A 206 -5.73 -2.61 18.32
C ASN A 206 -4.85 -3.51 17.44
N LEU A 207 -3.52 -3.36 17.49
CA LEU A 207 -2.61 -4.07 16.60
C LEU A 207 -2.63 -5.57 16.88
N GLN A 208 -2.93 -6.36 15.86
CA GLN A 208 -3.00 -7.82 15.94
C GLN A 208 -1.83 -8.48 15.22
N ILE A 209 -1.38 -7.89 14.12
CA ILE A 209 -0.31 -8.42 13.28
C ILE A 209 0.73 -7.33 13.11
N PHE A 210 1.93 -7.61 13.61
CA PHE A 210 3.07 -6.74 13.48
C PHE A 210 4.27 -7.49 12.91
N ILE A 211 4.73 -7.07 11.73
CA ILE A 211 5.74 -7.78 10.96
C ILE A 211 6.87 -6.80 10.62
N VAL A 212 8.07 -7.05 11.16
CA VAL A 212 9.29 -6.22 11.10
C VAL A 212 10.54 -7.07 10.78
N GLU A 213 10.32 -8.21 10.15
CA GLU A 213 11.35 -9.12 9.67
C GLU A 213 12.35 -8.44 8.72
N ASN A 214 13.57 -8.95 8.65
CA ASN A 214 14.59 -8.46 7.73
C ASN A 214 14.85 -6.94 7.90
N ASN A 215 15.20 -6.55 9.12
CA ASN A 215 15.59 -5.20 9.51
C ASN A 215 16.89 -5.27 10.36
N ASN A 216 17.30 -4.15 10.97
CA ASN A 216 18.50 -4.06 11.81
C ASN A 216 18.15 -3.87 13.29
N ILE A 217 16.98 -4.36 13.74
CA ILE A 217 16.47 -4.09 15.08
C ILE A 217 17.32 -4.80 16.13
N ARG A 218 17.82 -4.05 17.11
CA ARG A 218 18.71 -4.59 18.17
C ARG A 218 17.98 -5.04 19.43
N SER A 219 16.81 -4.49 19.69
CA SER A 219 15.97 -4.82 20.85
C SER A 219 14.51 -4.50 20.57
N LEU A 220 13.63 -5.23 21.26
CA LEU A 220 12.20 -4.91 21.30
C LEU A 220 11.92 -4.06 22.56
N PRO A 221 11.20 -2.93 22.44
CA PRO A 221 10.88 -2.07 23.57
C PRO A 221 9.90 -2.77 24.53
N ARG A 222 9.98 -2.44 25.82
CA ARG A 222 9.08 -3.05 26.84
C ARG A 222 7.62 -2.72 26.56
N SER A 223 7.33 -1.50 26.10
CA SER A 223 5.99 -1.05 25.72
C SER A 223 5.30 -1.90 24.64
N LEU A 224 6.05 -2.62 23.81
CA LEU A 224 5.48 -3.56 22.83
C LEU A 224 4.65 -4.64 23.54
N CYS A 225 5.06 -5.03 24.75
CA CYS A 225 4.41 -6.07 25.54
C CYS A 225 3.03 -5.64 26.09
N TYR A 226 2.70 -4.35 26.05
CA TYR A 226 1.39 -3.84 26.44
C TYR A 226 0.33 -3.96 25.34
N ILE A 227 0.74 -4.32 24.13
CA ILE A 227 -0.17 -4.55 22.99
C ILE A 227 -0.72 -5.97 23.07
N SER A 228 -1.54 -6.22 24.08
CA SER A 228 -2.11 -7.55 24.39
C SER A 228 -3.03 -8.12 23.30
N THR A 229 -3.37 -7.32 22.28
CA THR A 229 -4.10 -7.76 21.10
C THR A 229 -3.24 -8.51 20.07
N LEU A 230 -1.91 -8.48 20.18
CA LEU A 230 -0.99 -9.10 19.22
C LEU A 230 -1.17 -10.61 19.14
N GLU A 231 -1.54 -11.09 17.96
CA GLU A 231 -1.65 -12.50 17.61
C GLU A 231 -0.46 -12.99 16.78
N LEU A 232 0.24 -12.07 16.11
CA LEU A 232 1.44 -12.34 15.32
C LEU A 232 2.44 -11.21 15.49
N LEU A 233 3.62 -11.55 16.01
CA LEU A 233 4.80 -10.69 16.00
C LEU A 233 5.90 -11.41 15.22
N ASN A 234 6.24 -10.89 14.05
CA ASN A 234 7.37 -11.40 13.27
C ASN A 234 8.52 -10.40 13.31
N ALA A 235 9.60 -10.81 13.96
CA ALA A 235 10.85 -10.07 14.10
C ALA A 235 12.05 -10.93 13.63
N ASP A 236 11.83 -11.88 12.72
CA ASP A 236 12.88 -12.70 12.15
C ASP A 236 13.95 -11.87 11.43
N TYR A 237 15.16 -12.40 11.28
CA TYR A 237 16.23 -11.74 10.52
C TYR A 237 16.48 -10.29 10.98
N ASN A 238 16.76 -10.13 12.27
CA ASN A 238 17.14 -8.87 12.89
C ASN A 238 18.43 -9.05 13.70
N ALA A 239 18.81 -8.04 14.48
CA ALA A 239 19.98 -8.05 15.34
C ALA A 239 19.61 -8.15 16.84
N ILE A 240 18.47 -8.77 17.16
CA ILE A 240 17.93 -8.82 18.52
C ILE A 240 18.82 -9.72 19.39
N GLN A 241 19.37 -9.16 20.45
CA GLN A 241 20.22 -9.89 21.40
C GLN A 241 19.46 -10.38 22.63
N THR A 242 18.43 -9.64 23.04
CA THR A 242 17.62 -9.96 24.21
C THR A 242 16.15 -9.68 23.95
N LEU A 243 15.30 -10.47 24.60
CA LEU A 243 13.85 -10.26 24.63
C LEU A 243 13.46 -9.47 25.90
N PRO A 244 12.45 -8.59 25.84
CA PRO A 244 11.94 -7.89 27.01
C PRO A 244 11.32 -8.89 27.99
N ASP A 245 11.56 -8.68 29.28
CA ASP A 245 11.07 -9.60 30.33
C ASP A 245 9.55 -9.65 30.36
N ASP A 246 8.86 -8.57 29.95
CA ASP A 246 7.40 -8.48 29.89
C ASP A 246 6.76 -9.20 28.68
N LEU A 247 7.55 -9.85 27.81
CA LEU A 247 7.01 -10.48 26.59
C LEU A 247 5.91 -11.52 26.88
N TYR A 248 5.94 -12.15 28.06
CA TYR A 248 4.92 -13.09 28.51
C TYR A 248 3.51 -12.47 28.65
N LEU A 249 3.39 -11.13 28.66
CA LEU A 249 2.10 -10.44 28.70
C LEU A 249 1.32 -10.56 27.38
N LEU A 250 2.00 -10.92 26.29
CA LEU A 250 1.41 -11.13 24.97
C LEU A 250 0.71 -12.49 24.86
N HIS A 251 -0.31 -12.71 25.70
CA HIS A 251 -1.06 -13.96 25.84
C HIS A 251 -1.83 -14.43 24.59
N ARG A 252 -1.95 -13.57 23.56
CA ARG A 252 -2.56 -13.93 22.27
C ARG A 252 -1.57 -14.53 21.27
N LEU A 253 -0.26 -14.44 21.52
CA LEU A 253 0.74 -15.22 20.80
C LEU A 253 0.58 -16.69 21.22
N ARG A 254 0.31 -17.57 20.25
CA ARG A 254 -0.08 -18.96 20.55
C ARG A 254 1.08 -19.95 20.57
N ARG A 255 2.16 -19.61 19.88
CA ARG A 255 3.32 -20.48 19.67
C ARG A 255 4.52 -19.65 19.23
N ILE A 256 5.70 -20.24 19.31
CA ILE A 256 6.84 -19.82 18.49
C ILE A 256 6.60 -20.40 17.10
N ALA A 257 6.65 -19.54 16.08
CA ALA A 257 6.29 -19.88 14.71
C ALA A 257 7.54 -19.84 13.80
N TRP A 258 7.56 -20.76 12.83
CA TRP A 258 8.66 -20.93 11.87
C TRP A 258 8.18 -20.80 10.42
N ASN A 259 6.88 -21.02 10.18
CA ASN A 259 6.26 -20.79 8.89
C ASN A 259 5.72 -19.35 8.84
N PRO A 260 6.05 -18.53 7.84
CA PRO A 260 5.58 -17.14 7.73
C PRO A 260 4.05 -16.96 7.82
N MET A 261 3.27 -18.00 7.52
CA MET A 261 1.80 -17.96 7.56
C MET A 261 1.22 -18.27 8.95
N ASP A 262 2.02 -18.79 9.88
CA ASP A 262 1.56 -19.10 11.22
C ASP A 262 1.45 -17.85 12.09
N LYS A 263 0.38 -17.80 12.88
CA LYS A 263 0.27 -16.83 13.98
C LYS A 263 1.18 -17.25 15.14
N GLY A 264 1.77 -16.28 15.82
CA GLY A 264 2.70 -16.52 16.91
C GLY A 264 3.87 -15.55 16.92
N LEU A 265 4.88 -15.91 17.71
CA LEU A 265 6.14 -15.19 17.83
C LEU A 265 7.16 -15.77 16.84
N HIS A 266 7.64 -14.96 15.90
CA HIS A 266 8.73 -15.29 15.01
C HIS A 266 9.93 -14.43 15.40
N ILE A 267 11.00 -15.07 15.88
CA ILE A 267 12.23 -14.43 16.36
C ILE A 267 13.48 -15.18 15.85
N ALA A 268 13.32 -16.01 14.83
CA ALA A 268 14.38 -16.79 14.22
C ALA A 268 15.44 -15.86 13.57
N HIS A 269 16.65 -16.39 13.39
CA HIS A 269 17.74 -15.65 12.76
C HIS A 269 18.06 -14.31 13.43
N ASN A 270 18.04 -14.30 14.76
CA ASN A 270 18.53 -13.22 15.61
C ASN A 270 19.70 -13.73 16.47
N PRO A 271 20.71 -12.89 16.78
CA PRO A 271 21.83 -13.25 17.65
C PRO A 271 21.42 -13.20 19.13
N LEU A 272 20.39 -13.97 19.51
CA LEU A 272 19.87 -14.01 20.88
C LEU A 272 20.94 -14.54 21.84
N ALA A 273 21.39 -13.69 22.76
CA ALA A 273 22.27 -14.07 23.85
C ALA A 273 21.46 -14.60 25.05
N ARG A 274 20.27 -14.05 25.29
CA ARG A 274 19.31 -14.49 26.31
C ARG A 274 17.88 -14.25 25.80
N PRO A 275 16.96 -15.22 25.88
CA PRO A 275 17.08 -16.56 26.44
C PRO A 275 18.06 -17.47 25.68
N LEU A 276 18.53 -18.56 26.31
CA LEU A 276 19.33 -19.58 25.63
C LEU A 276 18.50 -20.27 24.54
N PRO A 277 19.12 -20.76 23.45
CA PRO A 277 18.40 -21.44 22.36
C PRO A 277 17.47 -22.56 22.84
N GLU A 278 17.89 -23.37 23.81
CA GLU A 278 17.11 -24.47 24.41
C GLU A 278 15.76 -24.01 24.99
N VAL A 279 15.71 -22.79 25.56
CA VAL A 279 14.48 -22.21 26.11
C VAL A 279 13.50 -21.85 24.99
N VAL A 280 14.02 -21.40 23.85
CA VAL A 280 13.22 -21.07 22.65
C VAL A 280 12.74 -22.35 21.98
N GLU A 281 13.59 -23.38 21.89
CA GLU A 281 13.24 -24.71 21.35
C GLU A 281 12.19 -25.44 22.20
N GLY A 282 12.18 -25.20 23.51
CA GLY A 282 11.15 -25.70 24.44
C GLY A 282 9.74 -25.13 24.20
N GLY A 283 9.59 -24.16 23.30
CA GLY A 283 8.30 -23.58 22.93
C GLY A 283 7.92 -22.33 23.74
N LEU A 284 6.76 -21.76 23.40
CA LEU A 284 6.35 -20.45 23.93
C LEU A 284 6.11 -20.47 25.45
N ASP A 285 5.54 -21.56 25.99
CA ASP A 285 5.25 -21.67 27.42
C ASP A 285 6.53 -21.69 28.26
N VAL A 286 7.55 -22.46 27.82
CA VAL A 286 8.86 -22.52 28.48
C VAL A 286 9.54 -21.16 28.44
N LEU A 287 9.48 -20.47 27.28
CA LEU A 287 9.98 -19.11 27.13
C LEU A 287 9.29 -18.13 28.07
N PHE A 288 7.96 -18.16 28.14
CA PHE A 288 7.20 -17.23 28.97
C PHE A 288 7.43 -17.45 30.46
N ASN A 289 7.56 -18.71 30.90
CA ASN A 289 7.92 -19.03 32.28
C ASN A 289 9.33 -18.52 32.61
N TYR A 290 10.31 -18.75 31.73
CA TYR A 290 11.67 -18.23 31.90
C TYR A 290 11.70 -16.70 32.06
N LEU A 291 10.96 -15.97 31.23
CA LEU A 291 10.92 -14.50 31.28
C LEU A 291 10.24 -14.00 32.56
N ARG A 292 9.19 -14.69 33.03
CA ARG A 292 8.52 -14.39 34.29
C ARG A 292 9.45 -14.56 35.49
N ASP A 293 10.10 -15.72 35.61
CA ASP A 293 11.06 -16.02 36.68
C ASP A 293 12.23 -15.02 36.68
N LYS A 294 12.72 -14.65 35.50
CA LYS A 294 13.79 -13.66 35.35
C LYS A 294 13.37 -12.28 35.87
N LYS A 295 12.11 -11.88 35.65
CA LYS A 295 11.57 -10.61 36.14
C LYS A 295 11.43 -10.60 37.67
N GLU A 296 11.05 -11.72 38.28
CA GLU A 296 10.89 -11.82 39.74
C GLU A 296 12.24 -11.82 40.50
N ARG A 297 13.33 -12.19 39.82
CA ARG A 297 14.69 -12.24 40.40
C ARG A 297 15.48 -10.94 40.30
N ASN A 298 15.01 -9.96 39.53
CA ASN A 298 15.67 -8.66 39.29
C ASN A 298 14.87 -7.52 39.92
#